data_AF-A0A450U216-F1
#
_entry.id   AF-A0A450U216-F1
#
_cell.length_a   1.000
_cell.length_b   1.000
_cell.length_c   1.000
_cell.angle_alpha   90.00
_cell.angle_beta   90.00
_cell.angle_gamma   90.00
#
_symmetry.space_group_name_H-M   'P 1'
#
loop_
_entity.id
_entity.type
_entity.pdbx_description
1 polymer ?
#
loop_
_entity_poly.entity_id
_entity_poly.type
_entity_poly.pdbx_seq_one_letter_code
_entity_poly.pdbx_strand_id
1 'polypeptide(L)' 'MAQNDAYDSPWKEVLEHAFPEFMAFYFPEAHAQIDWAQGHEFKNTELRQVVRDAKLGKRFADALVRVTL' A
#
# COMPACT_ATOMS: atom_id res chain seq x y z
N MET A 1 12.60 3.64 -26.55
CA MET A 1 11.20 3.83 -26.09
C MET A 1 10.80 2.57 -25.34
N ALA A 2 11.00 2.53 -24.03
CA ALA A 2 10.58 1.42 -23.18
C ALA A 2 9.23 1.79 -22.55
N GLN A 3 8.15 1.49 -23.29
CA GLN A 3 6.78 1.83 -22.93
C GLN A 3 6.15 0.63 -22.20
N ASN A 4 6.71 0.25 -21.05
CA ASN A 4 6.19 -0.84 -20.21
C ASN A 4 5.84 -0.39 -18.78
N ASP A 5 6.13 0.87 -18.42
CA ASP A 5 5.83 1.44 -17.10
C ASP A 5 4.39 1.99 -17.01
N ALA A 6 3.79 2.33 -18.16
CA ALA A 6 2.47 2.98 -18.24
C ALA A 6 1.27 2.02 -18.07
N TYR A 7 1.48 0.71 -18.18
CA TYR A 7 0.42 -0.28 -17.92
C TYR A 7 0.31 -0.64 -16.43
N ASP A 8 1.33 -0.28 -15.64
CA ASP A 8 1.37 -0.55 -14.22
C ASP A 8 0.73 0.59 -13.40
N SER A 9 0.82 1.82 -13.93
CA SER A 9 0.21 3.01 -13.31
C SER A 9 -1.31 2.90 -13.04
N PRO A 10 -2.16 2.43 -13.98
CA PRO A 10 -3.60 2.44 -13.77
C PRO A 10 -4.04 1.45 -12.69
N TRP A 11 -3.42 0.26 -12.61
CA TRP A 11 -3.78 -0.68 -11.56
C TRP A 11 -3.30 -0.21 -10.19
N LYS A 12 -2.15 0.49 -10.11
CA LYS A 12 -1.67 1.11 -8.87
C LYS A 12 -2.60 2.22 -8.40
N GLU A 13 -3.03 3.10 -9.30
CA GLU A 13 -4.02 4.13 -8.97
C GLU A 13 -5.32 3.50 -8.47
N VAL A 14 -5.81 2.46 -9.14
CA VAL A 14 -7.00 1.72 -8.66
C VAL A 14 -6.75 1.08 -7.30
N LEU A 15 -5.56 0.53 -7.03
CA LEU A 15 -5.22 -0.05 -5.74
C LEU A 15 -5.12 1.01 -4.64
N GLU A 16 -4.65 2.22 -4.96
CA GLU A 16 -4.61 3.36 -4.02
C GLU A 16 -6.02 3.90 -3.73
N HIS A 17 -6.90 3.93 -4.73
CA HIS A 17 -8.28 4.38 -4.58
C HIS A 17 -9.22 3.34 -3.96
N ALA A 18 -9.05 2.07 -4.34
CA ALA A 18 -9.86 0.93 -3.89
C ALA A 18 -9.18 0.14 -2.76
N PHE A 19 -8.15 0.71 -2.13
CA PHE A 19 -7.49 0.10 -0.97
C PHE A 19 -8.46 -0.34 0.15
N PRO A 20 -9.44 0.48 0.58
CA PRO A 20 -10.44 0.04 1.55
C PRO A 20 -11.21 -1.18 1.08
N GLU A 21 -11.68 -1.19 -0.16
CA GLU A 21 -12.45 -2.30 -0.73
C GLU A 21 -11.58 -3.57 -0.83
N PHE A 22 -10.30 -3.41 -1.18
CA PHE A 22 -9.34 -4.51 -1.22
C PHE A 22 -9.09 -5.10 0.18
N MET A 23 -8.91 -4.24 1.19
CA MET A 23 -8.77 -4.67 2.58
C MET A 23 -10.04 -5.34 3.09
N ALA A 24 -11.23 -4.83 2.72
CA ALA A 24 -12.50 -5.47 3.08
C ALA A 24 -12.64 -6.87 2.48
N PHE A 25 -12.19 -7.06 1.24
CA PHE A 25 -12.33 -8.32 0.52
C PHE A 25 -11.33 -9.39 0.98
N TYR A 26 -10.05 -9.03 1.11
CA TYR A 26 -8.99 -9.99 1.45
C TYR A 26 -8.73 -10.09 2.95
N PHE A 27 -8.93 -9.00 3.70
CA PHE A 27 -8.59 -8.90 5.13
C PHE A 27 -9.72 -8.24 5.94
N PRO A 28 -10.92 -8.84 5.97
CA PRO A 28 -12.10 -8.23 6.60
C PRO A 28 -11.89 -7.90 8.08
N GLU A 29 -11.14 -8.72 8.82
CA GLU A 29 -10.81 -8.48 10.24
C GLU A 29 -9.90 -7.26 10.44
N ALA A 30 -8.93 -7.04 9.54
CA ALA A 30 -8.08 -5.86 9.59
C ALA A 30 -8.86 -4.62 9.15
N HIS A 31 -9.66 -4.73 8.09
CA HIS A 31 -10.51 -3.67 7.60
C HIS A 31 -11.50 -3.17 8.68
N ALA A 32 -12.09 -4.07 9.45
CA ALA A 32 -13.04 -3.71 10.51
C ALA A 32 -12.40 -2.94 11.69
N GLN A 33 -11.09 -3.08 11.87
CA GLN A 33 -10.35 -2.35 12.90
C GLN A 33 -9.87 -0.98 12.42
N ILE A 34 -9.89 -0.72 11.11
CA ILE A 34 -9.40 0.54 10.54
C ILE A 34 -10.53 1.58 10.55
N ASP A 35 -10.23 2.76 11.09
CA ASP A 35 -11.08 3.94 10.99
C ASP A 35 -10.90 4.60 9.62
N TRP A 36 -11.75 4.19 8.67
CA TRP A 36 -11.77 4.73 7.31
C TRP A 36 -12.27 6.18 7.24
N ALA A 37 -12.89 6.71 8.31
CA ALA A 37 -13.35 8.10 8.35
C ALA A 37 -12.20 9.08 8.58
N GLN A 38 -11.15 8.65 9.28
CA GLN A 38 -9.88 9.37 9.39
C GLN A 38 -9.03 9.27 8.10
N GLY A 39 -9.33 8.28 7.26
CA GLY A 39 -8.60 7.99 6.04
C GLY A 39 -7.29 7.25 6.28
N HIS A 40 -6.51 7.14 5.21
CA HIS A 40 -5.24 6.41 5.19
C HIS A 40 -4.19 7.18 4.38
N GLU A 41 -2.92 6.98 4.71
CA GLU A 41 -1.81 7.66 4.07
C GLU A 41 -0.79 6.65 3.52
N PHE A 42 -0.50 6.73 2.22
CA PHE A 42 0.52 5.92 1.59
C PHE A 42 1.92 6.48 1.87
N LYS A 43 2.69 5.74 2.67
CA LYS A 43 4.06 6.07 3.09
C LYS A 43 5.11 5.31 2.29
N ASN A 44 4.96 5.29 0.97
CA ASN A 44 5.91 4.60 0.06
C ASN A 44 7.32 5.19 0.11
N THR A 45 7.47 6.47 0.47
CA THR A 45 8.79 7.12 0.65
C THR A 45 9.50 6.61 1.90
N GLU A 46 8.79 6.46 3.02
CA GLU A 46 9.38 5.93 4.25
C GLU A 46 9.67 4.43 4.10
N LEU A 47 8.84 3.68 3.37
CA LEU A 47 9.11 2.30 3.05
C LEU A 47 10.46 2.10 2.36
N ARG A 48 10.79 2.95 1.37
CA ARG A 48 12.11 2.90 0.70
C ARG A 48 13.27 3.20 1.64
N GLN A 49 13.07 4.01 2.68
CA GLN A 49 14.10 4.26 3.68
C GLN A 49 14.22 3.08 4.66
N VAL A 50 13.10 2.56 5.15
CA VAL A 50 13.06 1.41 6.07
C VAL A 50 13.61 0.15 5.40
N VAL A 51 13.27 -0.12 4.13
CA VAL A 51 13.79 -1.28 3.38
C VAL A 51 15.30 -1.16 3.10
N ARG A 52 15.82 0.07 2.95
CA ARG A 52 17.27 0.30 2.79
C ARG A 52 18.04 0.09 4.10
N ASP A 53 17.46 0.53 5.22
CA ASP A 53 18.06 0.41 6.55
C ASP A 53 17.93 -1.02 7.10
N ALA A 54 16.79 -1.65 6.84
CA ALA A 54 16.55 -3.06 7.10
C ALA A 54 17.34 -3.94 6.13
N LYS A 55 18.59 -4.22 6.47
CA LYS A 55 19.33 -5.46 6.07
C LYS A 55 18.63 -6.75 6.58
N LEU A 56 17.31 -6.72 6.79
CA LEU A 56 16.51 -7.82 7.30
C LEU A 56 15.82 -8.52 6.13
N GLY A 57 16.45 -9.63 5.69
CA GLY A 57 15.90 -10.73 4.89
C GLY A 57 14.64 -10.46 4.06
N LYS A 58 14.83 -10.22 2.76
CA LYS A 58 13.89 -10.51 1.64
C LYS A 58 12.39 -10.30 1.91
N ARG A 59 11.98 -9.24 2.63
CA ARG A 59 10.58 -8.80 2.62
C ARG A 59 10.48 -7.60 1.68
N PHE A 60 10.14 -7.90 0.43
CA PHE A 60 9.79 -6.88 -0.56
C PHE A 60 8.38 -6.41 -0.24
N ALA A 61 8.26 -5.32 0.51
CA ALA A 61 7.02 -4.57 0.59
C ALA A 61 7.00 -3.58 -0.57
N ASP A 62 5.94 -3.61 -1.37
CA ASP A 62 5.78 -2.70 -2.53
C ASP A 62 5.09 -1.38 -2.11
N ALA A 63 4.17 -1.46 -1.12
CA ALA A 63 3.46 -0.32 -0.58
C ALA A 63 3.37 -0.36 0.95
N LEU A 64 3.42 0.81 1.58
CA LEU A 64 3.23 0.99 3.02
C LEU A 64 2.08 1.96 3.25
N VAL A 65 1.07 1.53 3.98
CA VAL A 65 -0.11 2.36 4.27
C VAL A 65 -0.20 2.56 5.77
N ARG A 66 -0.28 3.82 6.19
CA ARG A 66 -0.63 4.20 7.55
C ARG A 66 -2.13 4.31 7.64
N VAL A 67 -2.69 3.57 8.57
CA VAL A 67 -4.12 3.58 8.90
C VAL A 67 -4.29 3.97 10.36
N THR A 68 -5.42 4.59 10.66
CA THR A 68 -5.85 4.87 12.03
C THR A 68 -6.78 3.74 12.47
N LEU A 69 -6.67 3.30 13.72
CA LEU A 69 -7.56 2.30 14.34
C LEU A 69 -8.46 3.00 15.37
#